data_AF-A0A8J4W9G1-F1
#
_entry.id   AF-A0A8J4W9G1-F1
#
_cell.length_a   1.000
_cell.length_b   1.000
_cell.length_c   1.000
_cell.angle_alpha   90.00
_cell.angle_beta   90.00
_cell.angle_gamma   90.00
#
_symmetry.space_group_name_H-M   'P 1'
#
loop_
_entity.id
_entity.type
_entity.pdbx_description
1 polymer ?
#
loop_
_entity_poly.entity_id
_entity_poly.type
_entity_poly.pdbx_seq_one_letter_code
_entity_poly.pdbx_strand_id
1 'polypeptide(L)'
;GDNKGYAEFLLEDELDDVVVGIGIANAGDVSPNLIDNGDGTFSGEGNTTIESAEIMGKRQYTTLLSLINAESELIEGSALANLSYVNFSNVVLDGVVATTGDPYADRTCPAVIGQNFAAGTEDGRVLSMFTEGNLKANVLFQALGAVVKETPQWVQTCQNVNKVPLLAVGIMEPVPWTPTILPVQVVKIGQFGIAVTSFEVTTMAGRRIRNTVKTALASAGVTEVQLAAISNAYAQYMTTKEEYLVQDYEGASTLFGPNQLAAVQQELARVAASVANPSIPLDVGPTPLQIDRSSLITLQTGVIFDSAPLLRSFSYVRTQPSSSYTIGAVASAVFAGAHPKNALTLVSSFCDVEKLGSDGSYTTVMTDAHWDLRYHWERYLVAESKNTCEWNIRSGGRTSVAGTYRFVHRGYSKSLLGALTAYEGTSNTFKVTA
;
A
#
# COMPACT_ATOMS: atom_id res chain seq x y z
N GLY A 1 9.24 1.79 -0.69
CA GLY A 1 8.33 1.17 0.28
C GLY A 1 8.09 2.01 1.53
N ASP A 2 8.18 3.35 1.48
CA ASP A 2 7.99 4.21 2.66
C ASP A 2 8.82 3.76 3.89
N ASN A 3 8.36 4.03 5.11
CA ASN A 3 9.05 3.70 6.36
C ASN A 3 9.32 2.18 6.53
N LYS A 4 8.38 1.31 6.14
CA LYS A 4 8.57 -0.16 6.20
C LYS A 4 9.65 -0.60 5.21
N GLY A 5 9.60 -0.10 3.98
CA GLY A 5 10.61 -0.38 2.96
C GLY A 5 11.99 0.15 3.34
N TYR A 6 12.08 1.25 4.08
CA TYR A 6 13.37 1.67 4.65
C TYR A 6 13.87 0.70 5.72
N ALA A 7 12.97 0.20 6.58
CA ALA A 7 13.33 -0.80 7.58
C ALA A 7 13.80 -2.12 6.94
N GLU A 8 13.12 -2.57 5.87
CA GLU A 8 13.52 -3.70 5.03
C GLU A 8 14.90 -3.47 4.44
N PHE A 9 15.10 -2.33 3.76
CA PHE A 9 16.39 -1.94 3.19
C PHE A 9 17.53 -1.98 4.23
N LEU A 10 17.32 -1.45 5.43
CA LEU A 10 18.34 -1.47 6.48
C LEU A 10 18.66 -2.88 6.97
N LEU A 11 17.66 -3.75 7.11
CA LEU A 11 17.89 -5.14 7.53
C LEU A 11 18.58 -5.95 6.43
N GLU A 12 18.16 -5.78 5.17
CA GLU A 12 18.81 -6.41 4.02
C GLU A 12 20.22 -5.84 3.79
N ASP A 13 20.48 -4.59 4.18
CA ASP A 13 21.84 -4.02 4.17
C ASP A 13 22.74 -4.56 5.29
N GLU A 14 22.18 -5.02 6.40
CA GLU A 14 22.97 -5.54 7.53
C GLU A 14 23.15 -7.06 7.49
N LEU A 15 22.11 -7.78 7.07
CA LEU A 15 22.08 -9.23 7.05
C LEU A 15 22.40 -9.74 5.64
N ASP A 16 23.34 -10.69 5.57
CA ASP A 16 23.72 -11.32 4.31
C ASP A 16 22.71 -12.39 3.89
N ASP A 17 22.44 -12.48 2.58
CA ASP A 17 21.60 -13.53 1.95
C ASP A 17 20.16 -13.66 2.51
N VAL A 18 19.54 -12.55 2.92
CA VAL A 18 18.14 -12.53 3.38
C VAL A 18 17.22 -11.75 2.44
N VAL A 19 15.93 -12.09 2.50
CA VAL A 19 14.83 -11.26 1.98
C VAL A 19 13.93 -10.90 3.15
N VAL A 20 13.65 -9.62 3.33
CA VAL A 20 12.85 -9.12 4.45
C VAL A 20 11.51 -8.62 3.95
N GLY A 21 10.43 -9.10 4.55
CA GLY A 21 9.08 -8.62 4.29
C GLY A 21 8.40 -8.17 5.57
N ILE A 22 7.97 -6.92 5.63
CA ILE A 22 7.22 -6.36 6.76
C ILE A 22 5.75 -6.22 6.37
N GLY A 23 4.94 -7.20 6.78
CA GLY A 23 3.50 -7.18 6.57
C GLY A 23 2.77 -6.09 7.36
N ILE A 24 1.58 -5.72 6.89
CA ILE A 24 0.65 -4.82 7.58
C ILE A 24 -0.36 -5.67 8.37
N ALA A 25 -0.47 -5.37 9.67
CA ALA A 25 -1.47 -5.96 10.55
C ALA A 25 -2.68 -5.02 10.69
N ASN A 26 -3.09 -4.67 11.90
CA ASN A 26 -4.21 -3.79 12.20
C ASN A 26 -3.75 -2.34 12.38
N ALA A 27 -3.45 -1.67 11.26
CA ALA A 27 -2.94 -0.30 11.22
C ALA A 27 -3.94 0.72 10.64
N GLY A 28 -5.23 0.37 10.56
CA GLY A 28 -6.25 1.25 9.97
C GLY A 28 -6.50 2.54 10.76
N ASP A 29 -6.05 2.63 12.00
CA ASP A 29 -6.13 3.79 12.90
C ASP A 29 -4.76 4.09 13.54
N VAL A 30 -3.67 3.82 12.80
CA VAL A 30 -2.29 3.96 13.29
C VAL A 30 -1.45 4.77 12.31
N SER A 31 -1.19 6.02 12.68
CA SER A 31 -0.33 6.93 11.92
C SER A 31 1.16 6.81 12.32
N PRO A 32 2.11 6.90 11.36
CA PRO A 32 3.54 7.07 11.63
C PRO A 32 3.92 8.54 11.94
N ASN A 33 3.00 9.49 11.78
CA ASN A 33 3.21 10.91 12.02
C ASN A 33 2.84 11.23 13.48
N LEU A 34 3.83 11.63 14.28
CA LEU A 34 3.67 11.76 15.73
C LEU A 34 3.59 13.21 16.22
N ILE A 35 3.79 14.18 15.34
CA ILE A 35 3.79 15.60 15.71
C ILE A 35 2.39 16.18 15.47
N ASP A 36 1.67 16.48 16.56
CA ASP A 36 0.39 17.18 16.50
C ASP A 36 0.61 18.65 16.11
N ASN A 37 -0.01 19.07 15.01
CA ASN A 37 0.07 20.44 14.50
C ASN A 37 -0.91 21.40 15.22
N GLY A 38 -1.77 20.89 16.11
CA GLY A 38 -2.74 21.67 16.88
C GLY A 38 -4.00 22.06 16.11
N ASP A 39 -4.15 21.61 14.86
CA ASP A 39 -5.31 21.85 14.00
C ASP A 39 -6.06 20.55 13.62
N GLY A 40 -5.72 19.44 14.28
CA GLY A 40 -6.23 18.10 13.97
C GLY A 40 -5.60 17.50 12.72
N THR A 41 -4.32 17.82 12.46
CA THR A 41 -3.46 17.13 11.50
C THR A 41 -2.14 16.78 12.17
N PHE A 42 -1.47 15.74 11.67
CA PHE A 42 -0.21 15.26 12.21
C PHE A 42 0.88 15.36 11.16
N SER A 43 2.11 15.66 11.59
CA SER A 43 3.30 15.69 10.75
C SER A 43 4.35 14.70 11.23
N GLY A 44 5.21 14.31 10.30
CA GLY A 44 6.35 13.45 10.59
C GLY A 44 7.43 14.22 11.38
N GLU A 45 8.29 13.48 12.07
CA GLU A 45 9.35 14.07 12.91
C GLU A 45 10.52 14.68 12.12
N GLY A 46 10.67 14.32 10.85
CA GLY A 46 11.73 14.80 9.99
C GLY A 46 11.39 16.14 9.34
N ASN A 47 12.40 16.86 8.87
CA ASN A 47 12.21 18.11 8.11
C ASN A 47 11.59 17.86 6.73
N THR A 48 11.66 16.62 6.26
CA THR A 48 11.04 16.16 5.02
C THR A 48 10.25 14.88 5.27
N THR A 49 9.35 14.53 4.34
CA THR A 49 8.63 13.25 4.38
C THR A 49 9.57 12.05 4.27
N ILE A 50 10.65 12.17 3.49
CA ILE A 50 11.68 11.13 3.37
C ILE A 50 12.41 10.94 4.71
N GLU A 51 12.85 12.03 5.34
CA GLU A 51 13.49 11.98 6.65
C GLU A 51 12.56 11.40 7.72
N SER A 52 11.27 11.75 7.68
CA SER A 52 10.25 11.19 8.57
C SER A 52 10.10 9.68 8.38
N ALA A 53 10.04 9.22 7.12
CA ALA A 53 10.01 7.80 6.80
C ALA A 53 11.29 7.08 7.27
N GLU A 54 12.44 7.73 7.19
CA GLU A 54 13.71 7.18 7.68
C GLU A 54 13.74 7.04 9.20
N ILE A 55 13.25 8.03 9.93
CA ILE A 55 13.16 7.99 11.39
C ILE A 55 12.25 6.83 11.81
N MET A 56 11.06 6.73 11.22
CA MET A 56 10.10 5.66 11.54
C MET A 56 10.57 4.28 11.10
N GLY A 57 11.20 4.20 9.92
CA GLY A 57 11.80 2.97 9.42
C GLY A 57 12.95 2.50 10.32
N LYS A 58 13.81 3.40 10.80
CA LYS A 58 14.90 3.05 11.72
C LYS A 58 14.38 2.50 13.04
N ARG A 59 13.27 3.02 13.57
CA ARG A 59 12.61 2.47 14.79
C ARG A 59 12.09 1.06 14.56
N GLN A 60 11.42 0.83 13.43
CA GLN A 60 10.94 -0.51 13.05
C GLN A 60 12.12 -1.48 12.86
N TYR A 61 13.14 -1.09 12.09
CA TYR A 61 14.38 -1.86 11.92
C TYR A 61 15.01 -2.22 13.26
N THR A 62 15.11 -1.27 14.21
CA THR A 62 15.79 -1.49 15.49
C THR A 62 15.04 -2.54 16.32
N THR A 63 13.71 -2.48 16.29
CA THR A 63 12.85 -3.46 16.96
C THR A 63 12.98 -4.84 16.30
N LEU A 64 12.95 -4.90 14.97
CA LEU A 64 13.07 -6.14 14.22
C LEU A 64 14.43 -6.82 14.43
N LEU A 65 15.52 -6.06 14.35
CA LEU A 65 16.86 -6.57 14.62
C LEU A 65 16.97 -7.11 16.06
N SER A 66 16.34 -6.43 17.03
CA SER A 66 16.30 -6.92 18.41
C SER A 66 15.50 -8.23 18.54
N LEU A 67 14.43 -8.40 17.77
CA LEU A 67 13.61 -9.63 17.78
C LEU A 67 14.31 -10.79 17.07
N ILE A 68 15.02 -10.52 15.96
CA ILE A 68 15.81 -11.52 15.23
C ILE A 68 16.93 -12.08 16.12
N ASN A 69 17.57 -11.22 16.93
CA ASN A 69 18.64 -11.62 17.83
C ASN A 69 18.15 -12.20 19.18
N ALA A 70 16.85 -12.16 19.45
CA ALA A 70 16.28 -12.69 20.68
C ALA A 70 16.11 -14.22 20.61
N GLU A 71 15.96 -14.84 21.78
CA GLU A 71 15.51 -16.23 21.86
C GLU A 71 14.12 -16.35 21.21
N SER A 72 13.96 -17.31 20.32
CA SER A 72 12.72 -17.58 19.60
C SER A 72 12.27 -19.02 19.78
N GLU A 73 10.97 -19.25 19.66
CA GLU A 73 10.38 -20.59 19.63
C GLU A 73 10.43 -21.14 18.21
N LEU A 74 10.89 -22.38 18.06
CA LEU A 74 10.84 -23.08 16.78
C LEU A 74 9.39 -23.39 16.41
N ILE A 75 8.97 -22.98 15.22
CA ILE A 75 7.66 -23.35 14.68
C ILE A 75 7.74 -24.78 14.13
N GLU A 76 6.93 -25.69 14.68
CA GLU A 76 6.92 -27.11 14.32
C GLU A 76 5.52 -27.59 13.93
N GLY A 77 5.45 -28.45 12.90
CA GLY A 77 4.20 -29.11 12.47
C GLY A 77 3.80 -28.80 11.03
N SER A 78 2.54 -29.06 10.70
CA SER A 78 2.01 -28.92 9.34
C SER A 78 1.74 -27.47 8.94
N ALA A 79 1.81 -27.20 7.64
CA ALA A 79 1.30 -25.99 7.02
C ALA A 79 0.00 -26.27 6.26
N LEU A 80 -1.07 -25.53 6.56
CA LEU A 80 -2.39 -25.66 5.94
C LEU A 80 -2.96 -24.26 5.69
N ALA A 81 -3.62 -24.05 4.55
CA ALA A 81 -4.24 -22.78 4.21
C ALA A 81 -5.54 -23.02 3.47
N ASN A 82 -6.63 -22.44 3.97
CA ASN A 82 -7.93 -22.49 3.30
C ASN A 82 -8.42 -21.06 3.02
N LEU A 83 -9.10 -20.88 1.88
CA LEU A 83 -9.67 -19.62 1.43
C LEU A 83 -11.10 -19.85 0.96
N SER A 84 -11.99 -18.89 1.25
CA SER A 84 -13.37 -18.86 0.76
C SER A 84 -13.71 -17.45 0.33
N TYR A 85 -14.46 -17.31 -0.75
CA TYR A 85 -15.03 -16.03 -1.18
C TYR A 85 -16.39 -15.81 -0.52
N VAL A 86 -16.65 -14.58 -0.12
CA VAL A 86 -17.88 -14.20 0.59
C VAL A 86 -18.46 -12.96 -0.05
N ASN A 87 -19.77 -12.98 -0.31
CA ASN A 87 -20.50 -11.80 -0.73
C ASN A 87 -20.86 -10.91 0.47
N PHE A 88 -19.98 -9.95 0.78
CA PHE A 88 -20.13 -9.02 1.90
C PHE A 88 -21.27 -8.00 1.74
N SER A 89 -21.91 -7.91 0.57
CA SER A 89 -23.08 -7.03 0.41
C SER A 89 -24.33 -7.50 1.16
N ASN A 90 -24.38 -8.76 1.62
CA ASN A 90 -25.55 -9.34 2.30
C ASN A 90 -25.20 -10.62 3.10
N VAL A 91 -24.18 -10.57 3.96
CA VAL A 91 -23.89 -11.64 4.92
C VAL A 91 -24.92 -11.59 6.04
N VAL A 92 -25.51 -12.73 6.40
CA VAL A 92 -26.40 -12.87 7.55
C VAL A 92 -25.59 -13.40 8.74
N LEU A 93 -25.77 -12.76 9.91
CA LEU A 93 -25.07 -13.09 11.15
C LEU A 93 -25.84 -14.17 11.92
N ASP A 94 -25.13 -15.23 12.28
CA ASP A 94 -25.68 -16.33 13.05
C ASP A 94 -25.99 -15.88 14.49
N GLY A 95 -27.16 -16.27 14.99
CA GLY A 95 -27.58 -15.99 16.36
C GLY A 95 -28.00 -14.53 16.63
N VAL A 96 -28.02 -13.67 15.61
CA VAL A 96 -28.53 -12.29 15.70
C VAL A 96 -29.92 -12.24 15.08
N VAL A 97 -30.86 -11.58 15.76
CA VAL A 97 -32.26 -11.47 15.30
C VAL A 97 -32.58 -10.01 15.01
N ALA A 98 -32.99 -9.73 13.77
CA ALA A 98 -33.50 -8.42 13.38
C ALA A 98 -34.79 -8.08 14.14
N THR A 99 -34.99 -6.81 14.45
CA THR A 99 -36.20 -6.32 15.14
C THR A 99 -36.89 -5.26 14.30
N THR A 100 -38.14 -4.92 14.62
CA THR A 100 -38.83 -3.81 13.93
C THR A 100 -38.09 -2.47 14.08
N GLY A 101 -37.37 -2.27 15.20
CA GLY A 101 -36.57 -1.06 15.45
C GLY A 101 -35.18 -1.08 14.82
N ASP A 102 -34.67 -2.25 14.47
CA ASP A 102 -33.40 -2.45 13.77
C ASP A 102 -33.54 -3.65 12.79
N PRO A 103 -34.18 -3.42 11.63
CA PRO A 103 -34.56 -4.49 10.71
C PRO A 103 -33.38 -5.11 9.96
N TYR A 104 -32.18 -4.53 10.09
CA TYR A 104 -30.95 -5.00 9.46
C TYR A 104 -29.86 -5.36 10.49
N ALA A 105 -30.24 -5.51 11.77
CA ALA A 105 -29.32 -5.85 12.85
C ALA A 105 -28.54 -7.16 12.59
N ASP A 106 -29.13 -8.07 11.81
CA ASP A 106 -28.63 -9.41 11.54
C ASP A 106 -27.78 -9.52 10.27
N ARG A 107 -27.41 -8.42 9.61
CA ARG A 107 -26.72 -8.51 8.32
C ARG A 107 -25.78 -7.36 7.99
N THR A 108 -24.94 -7.59 6.98
CA THR A 108 -24.21 -6.52 6.29
C THR A 108 -25.05 -5.86 5.20
N CYS A 109 -24.54 -4.74 4.68
CA CYS A 109 -25.23 -3.87 3.73
C CYS A 109 -24.50 -3.77 2.40
N PRO A 110 -25.16 -3.36 1.31
CA PRO A 110 -24.46 -2.92 0.10
C PRO A 110 -23.49 -1.79 0.41
N ALA A 111 -22.32 -1.80 -0.24
CA ALA A 111 -21.24 -0.88 0.06
C ALA A 111 -21.63 0.61 -0.12
N VAL A 112 -21.38 1.42 0.93
CA VAL A 112 -21.57 2.87 0.93
C VAL A 112 -20.37 3.56 1.55
N ILE A 113 -19.83 4.54 0.83
CA ILE A 113 -18.85 5.50 1.36
C ILE A 113 -19.62 6.61 2.08
N GLY A 114 -19.28 6.88 3.33
CA GLY A 114 -19.83 7.99 4.11
C GLY A 114 -19.16 9.33 3.78
N GLN A 115 -19.81 10.45 4.06
CA GLN A 115 -19.27 11.78 3.72
C GLN A 115 -17.92 12.10 4.35
N ASN A 116 -17.62 11.57 5.55
CA ASN A 116 -16.37 11.87 6.26
C ASN A 116 -15.15 11.19 5.61
N PHE A 117 -15.36 10.32 4.62
CA PHE A 117 -14.31 9.93 3.67
C PHE A 117 -13.67 11.16 2.99
N ALA A 118 -14.47 12.20 2.68
CA ALA A 118 -13.97 13.41 2.05
C ALA A 118 -13.19 14.33 3.01
N ALA A 119 -13.16 14.03 4.32
CA ALA A 119 -12.31 14.73 5.28
C ALA A 119 -10.84 14.35 5.11
N GLY A 120 -10.54 13.13 4.66
CA GLY A 120 -9.23 12.52 4.85
C GLY A 120 -9.01 12.10 6.30
N THR A 121 -7.76 11.90 6.68
CA THR A 121 -7.33 11.57 8.05
C THR A 121 -6.39 12.64 8.61
N GLU A 122 -5.87 12.42 9.81
CA GLU A 122 -4.75 13.15 10.39
C GLU A 122 -3.49 13.17 9.52
N ASP A 123 -3.28 12.13 8.69
CA ASP A 123 -2.14 11.96 7.78
C ASP A 123 -2.28 12.73 6.47
N GLY A 124 -3.46 13.30 6.22
CA GLY A 124 -3.72 14.08 5.02
C GLY A 124 -5.19 14.40 4.88
N ARG A 125 -5.52 15.68 5.01
CA ARG A 125 -6.87 16.16 4.72
C ARG A 125 -7.12 16.18 3.22
N VAL A 126 -8.29 15.71 2.82
CA VAL A 126 -8.70 15.69 1.41
C VAL A 126 -9.39 17.01 1.04
N LEU A 127 -10.35 17.47 1.85
CA LEU A 127 -11.03 18.77 1.66
C LEU A 127 -11.24 19.47 3.01
N SER A 128 -10.73 20.70 3.14
CA SER A 128 -10.74 21.49 4.40
C SER A 128 -12.13 21.86 4.94
N MET A 129 -13.19 21.65 4.15
CA MET A 129 -14.59 21.93 4.54
C MET A 129 -15.26 20.76 5.29
N PHE A 130 -14.53 19.68 5.58
CA PHE A 130 -14.99 18.53 6.35
C PHE A 130 -14.18 18.36 7.64
N THR A 131 -14.80 17.72 8.63
CA THR A 131 -14.19 17.35 9.90
C THR A 131 -14.63 15.92 10.20
N GLU A 132 -13.71 15.08 10.63
CA GLU A 132 -14.02 13.71 11.09
C GLU A 132 -15.12 13.74 12.17
N GLY A 133 -15.93 12.68 12.20
CA GLY A 133 -17.04 12.55 13.15
C GLY A 133 -18.25 13.45 12.88
N ASN A 134 -18.27 14.23 11.78
CA ASN A 134 -19.41 15.08 11.47
C ASN A 134 -20.59 14.27 10.92
N LEU A 135 -21.66 14.16 11.73
CA LEU A 135 -22.90 13.46 11.38
C LEU A 135 -23.91 14.33 10.61
N LYS A 136 -23.64 15.63 10.41
CA LYS A 136 -24.52 16.55 9.67
C LYS A 136 -24.17 16.54 8.19
N ALA A 137 -25.16 16.31 7.34
CA ALA A 137 -24.94 16.23 5.91
C ALA A 137 -24.40 17.52 5.29
N ASN A 138 -23.38 17.41 4.44
CA ASN A 138 -22.91 18.52 3.62
C ASN A 138 -23.79 18.71 2.37
N VAL A 139 -24.46 19.86 2.27
CA VAL A 139 -25.44 20.16 1.21
C VAL A 139 -24.85 20.10 -0.20
N LEU A 140 -23.59 20.53 -0.39
CA LEU A 140 -22.93 20.53 -1.70
C LEU A 140 -22.68 19.10 -2.20
N PHE A 141 -22.28 18.21 -1.31
CA PHE A 141 -21.99 16.82 -1.67
C PHE A 141 -23.22 15.92 -1.68
N GLN A 142 -24.27 16.19 -0.89
CA GLN A 142 -25.57 15.55 -1.11
C GLN A 142 -26.09 15.82 -2.53
N ALA A 143 -25.93 17.06 -3.02
CA ALA A 143 -26.28 17.39 -4.40
C ALA A 143 -25.40 16.63 -5.41
N LEU A 144 -24.08 16.52 -5.18
CA LEU A 144 -23.19 15.76 -6.06
C LEU A 144 -23.49 14.25 -6.07
N GLY A 145 -23.67 13.63 -4.90
CA GLY A 145 -24.03 12.22 -4.78
C GLY A 145 -25.39 11.91 -5.42
N ALA A 146 -26.39 12.79 -5.21
CA ALA A 146 -27.71 12.67 -5.82
C ALA A 146 -27.68 12.87 -7.35
N VAL A 147 -26.77 13.71 -7.86
CA VAL A 147 -26.55 13.89 -9.31
C VAL A 147 -25.91 12.64 -9.94
N VAL A 148 -25.14 11.85 -9.17
CA VAL A 148 -24.57 10.58 -9.66
C VAL A 148 -25.58 9.43 -9.55
N LYS A 149 -26.07 9.13 -8.34
CA LYS A 149 -27.12 8.13 -8.07
C LYS A 149 -27.62 8.28 -6.63
N GLU A 150 -28.92 8.51 -6.44
CA GLU A 150 -29.51 8.58 -5.10
C GLU A 150 -29.39 7.22 -4.38
N THR A 151 -29.00 7.25 -3.09
CA THR A 151 -28.87 6.04 -2.28
C THR A 151 -30.27 5.56 -1.84
N PRO A 152 -30.70 4.33 -2.15
CA PRO A 152 -32.02 3.84 -1.77
C PRO A 152 -32.25 3.85 -0.26
N GLN A 153 -33.45 4.21 0.20
CA GLN A 153 -33.78 4.38 1.62
C GLN A 153 -33.42 3.16 2.47
N TRP A 154 -33.69 1.95 1.98
CA TRP A 154 -33.39 0.73 2.71
C TRP A 154 -31.88 0.51 2.92
N VAL A 155 -31.04 0.94 1.97
CA VAL A 155 -29.57 0.91 2.09
C VAL A 155 -29.12 1.91 3.14
N GLN A 156 -29.69 3.13 3.13
CA GLN A 156 -29.40 4.13 4.16
C GLN A 156 -29.77 3.61 5.56
N THR A 157 -30.93 2.97 5.71
CA THR A 157 -31.35 2.38 6.98
C THR A 157 -30.42 1.24 7.41
N CYS A 158 -30.01 0.37 6.49
CA CYS A 158 -29.06 -0.71 6.77
C CYS A 158 -27.70 -0.16 7.25
N GLN A 159 -27.20 0.89 6.60
CA GLN A 159 -25.94 1.55 6.95
C GLN A 159 -25.95 2.29 8.29
N ASN A 160 -27.08 2.30 9.00
CA ASN A 160 -27.34 3.07 10.22
C ASN A 160 -27.41 4.60 9.98
N VAL A 161 -28.26 5.26 10.76
CA VAL A 161 -28.51 6.72 10.67
C VAL A 161 -27.26 7.58 10.86
N ASN A 162 -26.24 7.06 11.55
CA ASN A 162 -25.00 7.81 11.78
C ASN A 162 -24.19 7.98 10.49
N LYS A 163 -24.20 7.00 9.57
CA LYS A 163 -23.49 7.14 8.28
C LYS A 163 -24.31 7.98 7.33
N VAL A 164 -23.87 9.22 7.10
CA VAL A 164 -24.40 10.06 6.02
C VAL A 164 -23.83 9.58 4.68
N PRO A 165 -24.65 9.03 3.77
CA PRO A 165 -24.16 8.48 2.50
C PRO A 165 -23.59 9.57 1.59
N LEU A 166 -22.37 9.33 1.08
CA LEU A 166 -21.78 10.12 0.00
C LEU A 166 -22.03 9.45 -1.36
N LEU A 167 -21.64 8.16 -1.47
CA LEU A 167 -21.78 7.36 -2.67
C LEU A 167 -22.12 5.92 -2.32
N ALA A 168 -23.19 5.38 -2.92
CA ALA A 168 -23.57 3.98 -2.81
C ALA A 168 -22.78 3.10 -3.80
N VAL A 169 -21.46 3.06 -3.60
CA VAL A 169 -20.48 2.42 -4.49
C VAL A 169 -20.75 0.94 -4.79
N GLY A 170 -21.45 0.23 -3.90
CA GLY A 170 -21.80 -1.19 -4.08
C GLY A 170 -22.96 -1.46 -5.03
N ILE A 171 -23.71 -0.43 -5.42
CA ILE A 171 -24.90 -0.55 -6.30
C ILE A 171 -24.80 0.37 -7.52
N MET A 172 -23.60 0.85 -7.84
CA MET A 172 -23.35 1.64 -9.04
C MET A 172 -23.53 0.81 -10.30
N GLU A 173 -23.86 1.49 -11.40
CA GLU A 173 -24.04 0.90 -12.72
C GLU A 173 -23.00 1.49 -13.70
N PRO A 174 -22.59 0.73 -14.73
CA PRO A 174 -23.03 -0.62 -15.08
C PRO A 174 -22.44 -1.73 -14.19
N VAL A 175 -21.44 -1.42 -13.37
CA VAL A 175 -20.83 -2.33 -12.40
C VAL A 175 -20.61 -1.63 -11.06
N PRO A 176 -20.63 -2.35 -9.93
CA PRO A 176 -20.24 -1.79 -8.64
C PRO A 176 -18.83 -1.19 -8.71
N TRP A 177 -18.64 -0.05 -8.06
CA TRP A 177 -17.35 0.66 -8.03
C TRP A 177 -16.39 0.10 -6.96
N THR A 178 -16.88 -0.82 -6.12
CA THR A 178 -16.10 -1.53 -5.10
C THR A 178 -16.41 -3.03 -5.17
N PRO A 179 -15.46 -3.90 -4.84
CA PRO A 179 -15.70 -5.35 -4.80
C PRO A 179 -16.73 -5.70 -3.73
N THR A 180 -17.71 -6.53 -4.08
CA THR A 180 -18.71 -7.06 -3.13
C THR A 180 -18.42 -8.50 -2.69
N ILE A 181 -17.69 -9.24 -3.53
CA ILE A 181 -17.24 -10.60 -3.26
C ILE A 181 -15.76 -10.54 -2.89
N LEU A 182 -15.44 -10.86 -1.64
CA LEU A 182 -14.09 -10.73 -1.09
C LEU A 182 -13.60 -12.05 -0.50
N PRO A 183 -12.29 -12.34 -0.56
CA PRO A 183 -11.72 -13.52 0.06
C PRO A 183 -11.60 -13.34 1.58
N VAL A 184 -11.89 -14.42 2.31
CA VAL A 184 -11.42 -14.65 3.68
C VAL A 184 -10.51 -15.86 3.68
N GLN A 185 -9.37 -15.78 4.37
CA GLN A 185 -8.39 -16.85 4.39
C GLN A 185 -7.81 -17.02 5.78
N VAL A 186 -7.53 -18.27 6.14
CA VAL A 186 -6.83 -18.63 7.37
C VAL A 186 -5.67 -19.56 6.98
N VAL A 187 -4.48 -19.23 7.49
CA VAL A 187 -3.27 -20.04 7.33
C VAL A 187 -2.84 -20.53 8.70
N LYS A 188 -2.45 -21.80 8.79
CA LYS A 188 -1.82 -22.41 9.96
C LYS A 188 -0.44 -22.91 9.54
N ILE A 189 0.58 -22.59 10.32
CA ILE A 189 1.95 -23.08 10.19
C ILE A 189 2.39 -23.55 11.57
N GLY A 190 2.43 -24.87 11.79
CA GLY A 190 2.73 -25.41 13.12
C GLY A 190 1.74 -24.94 14.18
N GLN A 191 2.24 -24.31 15.25
CA GLN A 191 1.44 -23.67 16.31
C GLN A 191 1.08 -22.19 16.03
N PHE A 192 1.44 -21.65 14.87
CA PHE A 192 1.18 -20.26 14.47
C PHE A 192 0.03 -20.16 13.46
N GLY A 193 -0.86 -19.19 13.63
CA GLY A 193 -1.95 -18.89 12.71
C GLY A 193 -1.86 -17.50 12.10
N ILE A 194 -2.42 -17.33 10.92
CA ILE A 194 -2.58 -16.04 10.25
C ILE A 194 -4.03 -15.91 9.81
N ALA A 195 -4.72 -14.90 10.35
CA ALA A 195 -6.00 -14.43 9.82
C ALA A 195 -5.71 -13.45 8.68
N VAL A 196 -6.33 -13.65 7.52
CA VAL A 196 -6.07 -12.83 6.33
C VAL A 196 -7.35 -12.09 5.93
N THR A 197 -7.25 -10.76 5.78
CA THR A 197 -8.39 -9.90 5.45
C THR A 197 -8.06 -8.89 4.35
N SER A 198 -9.05 -8.51 3.55
CA SER A 198 -8.93 -7.53 2.46
C SER A 198 -9.22 -6.07 2.87
N PHE A 199 -9.17 -5.77 4.16
CA PHE A 199 -9.55 -4.47 4.73
C PHE A 199 -8.36 -3.81 5.43
N GLU A 200 -8.39 -2.49 5.57
CA GLU A 200 -7.58 -1.74 6.53
C GLU A 200 -8.23 -1.84 7.90
N VAL A 201 -7.62 -2.60 8.81
CA VAL A 201 -8.26 -3.01 10.06
C VAL A 201 -7.84 -2.10 11.20
N THR A 202 -8.80 -1.50 11.91
CA THR A 202 -8.49 -0.71 13.11
C THR A 202 -7.91 -1.57 14.24
N THR A 203 -7.29 -0.91 15.21
CA THR A 203 -6.55 -1.53 16.30
C THR A 203 -7.42 -2.55 17.04
N MET A 204 -8.64 -2.15 17.43
CA MET A 204 -9.55 -3.03 18.16
C MET A 204 -10.24 -4.07 17.28
N ALA A 205 -10.59 -3.74 16.03
CA ALA A 205 -11.11 -4.72 15.09
C ALA A 205 -10.13 -5.89 14.89
N GLY A 206 -8.84 -5.58 14.74
CA GLY A 206 -7.79 -6.59 14.60
C GLY A 206 -7.59 -7.46 15.82
N ARG A 207 -7.65 -6.87 17.02
CA ARG A 207 -7.61 -7.63 18.29
C ARG A 207 -8.77 -8.62 18.39
N ARG A 208 -9.98 -8.19 18.03
CA ARG A 208 -11.19 -9.04 18.01
C ARG A 208 -11.05 -10.19 17.01
N ILE A 209 -10.53 -9.93 15.81
CA ILE A 209 -10.29 -10.96 14.79
C ILE A 209 -9.27 -12.01 15.25
N ARG A 210 -8.11 -11.56 15.76
CA ARG A 210 -7.08 -12.49 16.27
C ARG A 210 -7.65 -13.41 17.35
N ASN A 211 -8.43 -12.87 18.29
CA ASN A 211 -9.06 -13.67 19.34
C ASN A 211 -10.06 -14.70 18.78
N THR A 212 -10.89 -14.32 17.81
CA THR A 212 -11.84 -15.23 17.15
C THR A 212 -11.11 -16.39 16.48
N VAL A 213 -10.12 -16.10 15.65
CA VAL A 213 -9.40 -17.12 14.89
C VAL A 213 -8.55 -18.00 15.81
N LYS A 214 -7.90 -17.42 16.83
CA LYS A 214 -7.15 -18.16 17.86
C LYS A 214 -8.03 -19.15 18.59
N THR A 215 -9.26 -18.75 18.95
CA THR A 215 -10.24 -19.63 19.59
C THR A 215 -10.64 -20.78 18.66
N ALA A 216 -10.93 -20.47 17.38
CA ALA A 216 -11.35 -21.47 16.39
C ALA A 216 -10.24 -22.49 16.04
N LEU A 217 -8.97 -22.10 16.13
CA LEU A 217 -7.82 -22.95 15.84
C LEU A 217 -7.22 -23.65 17.07
N ALA A 218 -7.75 -23.42 18.28
CA ALA A 218 -7.18 -23.94 19.51
C ALA A 218 -7.08 -25.48 19.52
N SER A 219 -8.08 -26.19 18.98
CA SER A 219 -8.08 -27.65 18.87
C SER A 219 -7.02 -28.20 17.89
N ALA A 220 -6.50 -27.35 17.01
CA ALA A 220 -5.43 -27.67 16.07
C ALA A 220 -4.03 -27.33 16.61
N GLY A 221 -3.93 -26.98 17.90
CA GLY A 221 -2.67 -26.69 18.57
C GLY A 221 -2.11 -25.29 18.27
N VAL A 222 -2.92 -24.37 17.72
CA VAL A 222 -2.48 -22.99 17.48
C VAL A 222 -2.47 -22.21 18.79
N THR A 223 -1.31 -21.65 19.13
CA THR A 223 -1.08 -20.87 20.36
C THR A 223 -1.00 -19.38 20.10
N GLU A 224 -0.75 -18.96 18.86
CA GLU A 224 -0.67 -17.55 18.49
C GLU A 224 -1.24 -17.29 17.10
N VAL A 225 -1.90 -16.14 16.93
CA VAL A 225 -2.49 -15.74 15.64
C VAL A 225 -2.11 -14.30 15.33
N GLN A 226 -1.56 -14.07 14.15
CA GLN A 226 -1.35 -12.73 13.62
C GLN A 226 -2.37 -12.39 12.53
N LEU A 227 -2.47 -11.10 12.22
CA LEU A 227 -3.36 -10.58 11.17
C LEU A 227 -2.50 -10.13 9.99
N ALA A 228 -2.84 -10.60 8.79
CA ALA A 228 -2.39 -10.03 7.53
C ALA A 228 -3.56 -9.24 6.91
N ALA A 229 -3.52 -7.92 7.05
CA ALA A 229 -4.51 -7.02 6.48
C ALA A 229 -4.18 -6.67 5.02
N ILE A 230 -5.11 -5.99 4.33
CA ILE A 230 -4.92 -5.50 2.96
C ILE A 230 -4.41 -6.60 2.00
N SER A 231 -4.90 -7.82 2.20
CA SER A 231 -4.38 -9.02 1.54
C SER A 231 -5.42 -9.60 0.57
N ASN A 232 -4.94 -10.14 -0.56
CA ASN A 232 -5.69 -10.75 -1.67
C ASN A 232 -6.63 -9.81 -2.46
N ALA A 233 -7.23 -8.82 -1.81
CA ALA A 233 -8.08 -7.78 -2.39
C ALA A 233 -8.05 -6.52 -1.51
N TYR A 234 -8.77 -5.46 -1.91
CA TYR A 234 -8.92 -4.23 -1.13
C TYR A 234 -10.38 -3.77 -1.09
N ALA A 235 -10.89 -3.52 0.11
CA ALA A 235 -12.26 -3.04 0.33
C ALA A 235 -12.34 -1.98 1.45
N GLN A 236 -11.41 -1.01 1.41
CA GLN A 236 -11.35 0.10 2.36
C GLN A 236 -11.20 -0.41 3.81
N TYR A 237 -11.77 0.32 4.77
CA TYR A 237 -11.53 0.13 6.19
C TYR A 237 -12.48 -0.89 6.82
N MET A 238 -12.09 -1.38 7.99
CA MET A 238 -12.92 -2.16 8.89
C MET A 238 -12.71 -1.69 10.32
N THR A 239 -13.75 -1.05 10.85
CA THR A 239 -13.84 -0.64 12.24
C THR A 239 -14.62 -1.64 13.10
N THR A 240 -14.55 -1.48 14.42
CA THR A 240 -15.57 -2.05 15.32
C THR A 240 -16.93 -1.37 15.12
N LYS A 241 -18.02 -2.00 15.57
CA LYS A 241 -19.35 -1.37 15.52
C LYS A 241 -19.39 -0.06 16.32
N GLU A 242 -18.66 -0.02 17.42
CA GLU A 242 -18.56 1.12 18.32
C GLU A 242 -17.84 2.29 17.64
N GLU A 243 -16.69 2.04 17.01
CA GLU A 243 -15.96 3.00 16.17
C GLU A 243 -16.79 3.45 14.95
N TYR A 244 -17.48 2.50 14.29
CA TYR A 244 -18.35 2.79 13.16
C TYR A 244 -19.40 3.85 13.52
N LEU A 245 -20.00 3.77 14.70
CA LEU A 245 -21.05 4.70 15.10
C LEU A 245 -20.55 6.12 15.35
N VAL A 246 -19.23 6.33 15.53
CA VAL A 246 -18.62 7.67 15.63
C VAL A 246 -18.56 8.34 14.25
N GLN A 247 -18.34 7.55 13.19
CA GLN A 247 -18.16 8.01 11.81
C GLN A 247 -16.99 8.99 11.62
N ASP A 248 -15.86 8.70 12.25
CA ASP A 248 -14.56 9.21 11.77
C ASP A 248 -14.22 8.59 10.39
N TYR A 249 -13.05 8.90 9.82
CA TYR A 249 -12.72 8.51 8.46
C TYR A 249 -12.84 6.99 8.22
N GLU A 250 -12.36 6.17 9.16
CA GLU A 250 -12.37 4.71 9.09
C GLU A 250 -13.82 4.19 9.15
N GLY A 251 -14.66 4.81 10.00
CA GLY A 251 -16.07 4.46 10.13
C GLY A 251 -16.87 4.83 8.88
N ALA A 252 -16.58 5.99 8.28
CA ALA A 252 -17.15 6.40 7.01
C ALA A 252 -16.69 5.51 5.85
N SER A 253 -15.48 4.95 5.96
CA SER A 253 -14.87 4.06 4.97
C SER A 253 -15.13 2.57 5.21
N THR A 254 -15.81 2.20 6.31
CA THR A 254 -16.28 0.83 6.57
C THR A 254 -17.52 0.56 5.72
N LEU A 255 -17.31 -0.06 4.55
CA LEU A 255 -18.26 -0.06 3.45
C LEU A 255 -19.57 -0.80 3.71
N PHE A 256 -19.50 -1.96 4.36
CA PHE A 256 -20.62 -2.92 4.46
C PHE A 256 -21.48 -2.73 5.71
N GLY A 257 -21.41 -1.55 6.32
CA GLY A 257 -22.23 -1.15 7.46
C GLY A 257 -21.68 -1.59 8.82
N PRO A 258 -22.44 -1.33 9.91
CA PRO A 258 -21.97 -1.50 11.30
C PRO A 258 -21.65 -2.96 11.67
N ASN A 259 -22.14 -3.91 10.88
CA ASN A 259 -21.99 -5.35 11.12
C ASN A 259 -20.82 -5.97 10.33
N GLN A 260 -20.04 -5.17 9.57
CA GLN A 260 -18.94 -5.67 8.74
C GLN A 260 -17.93 -6.51 9.53
N LEU A 261 -17.45 -6.02 10.69
CA LEU A 261 -16.51 -6.77 11.52
C LEU A 261 -17.08 -8.10 12.01
N ALA A 262 -18.34 -8.11 12.44
CA ALA A 262 -18.99 -9.33 12.91
C ALA A 262 -19.08 -10.38 11.80
N ALA A 263 -19.42 -9.96 10.57
CA ALA A 263 -19.43 -10.83 9.40
C ALA A 263 -18.03 -11.37 9.09
N VAL A 264 -16.98 -10.53 9.13
CA VAL A 264 -15.59 -11.00 8.93
C VAL A 264 -15.18 -12.00 10.00
N GLN A 265 -15.51 -11.77 11.26
CA GLN A 265 -15.20 -12.71 12.36
C GLN A 265 -15.92 -14.05 12.17
N GLN A 266 -17.21 -14.03 11.81
CA GLN A 266 -17.99 -15.25 11.53
C GLN A 266 -17.36 -16.06 10.38
N GLU A 267 -17.04 -15.40 9.27
CA GLU A 267 -16.51 -16.06 8.08
C GLU A 267 -15.07 -16.57 8.28
N LEU A 268 -14.24 -15.82 9.02
CA LEU A 268 -12.91 -16.32 9.42
C LEU A 268 -13.02 -17.50 10.39
N ALA A 269 -13.97 -17.51 11.32
CA ALA A 269 -14.20 -18.65 12.20
C ALA A 269 -14.65 -19.89 11.40
N ARG A 270 -15.51 -19.70 10.39
CA ARG A 270 -15.95 -20.77 9.48
C ARG A 270 -14.77 -21.36 8.70
N VAL A 271 -13.90 -20.53 8.13
CA VAL A 271 -12.69 -21.00 7.43
C VAL A 271 -11.71 -21.66 8.40
N ALA A 272 -11.48 -21.07 9.58
CA ALA A 272 -10.61 -21.62 10.61
C ALA A 272 -11.06 -23.00 11.08
N ALA A 273 -12.37 -23.25 11.22
CA ALA A 273 -12.90 -24.56 11.58
C ALA A 273 -12.49 -25.64 10.57
N SER A 274 -12.53 -25.34 9.27
CA SER A 274 -12.07 -26.25 8.21
C SER A 274 -10.55 -26.45 8.21
N VAL A 275 -9.76 -25.41 8.54
CA VAL A 275 -8.31 -25.55 8.75
C VAL A 275 -8.01 -26.43 9.96
N ALA A 276 -8.77 -26.29 11.05
CA ALA A 276 -8.57 -27.06 12.27
C ALA A 276 -8.99 -28.53 12.13
N ASN A 277 -10.01 -28.81 11.33
CA ASN A 277 -10.50 -30.16 11.07
C ASN A 277 -10.79 -30.35 9.57
N PRO A 278 -9.93 -31.10 8.84
CA PRO A 278 -10.12 -31.38 7.41
C PRO A 278 -11.43 -32.09 7.06
N SER A 279 -12.12 -32.70 8.04
CA SER A 279 -13.44 -33.32 7.82
C SER A 279 -14.57 -32.30 7.69
N ILE A 280 -14.33 -31.03 8.06
CA ILE A 280 -15.28 -29.94 7.88
C ILE A 280 -15.07 -29.38 6.48
N PRO A 281 -16.01 -29.62 5.53
CA PRO A 281 -15.88 -29.11 4.18
C PRO A 281 -15.98 -27.59 4.18
N LEU A 282 -15.21 -26.95 3.29
CA LEU A 282 -15.28 -25.52 3.05
C LEU A 282 -15.74 -25.27 1.62
N ASP A 283 -16.86 -24.56 1.47
CA ASP A 283 -17.27 -24.06 0.16
C ASP A 283 -16.36 -22.90 -0.30
N VAL A 284 -16.00 -22.92 -1.58
CA VAL A 284 -15.19 -21.88 -2.22
C VAL A 284 -15.96 -20.56 -2.27
N GLY A 285 -17.29 -20.61 -2.29
CA GLY A 285 -18.15 -19.43 -2.33
C GLY A 285 -18.28 -18.84 -3.75
N PRO A 286 -18.95 -17.67 -3.89
CA PRO A 286 -19.24 -17.08 -5.19
C PRO A 286 -17.98 -16.57 -5.90
N THR A 287 -17.96 -16.65 -7.23
CA THR A 287 -16.86 -16.16 -8.06
C THR A 287 -16.76 -14.63 -8.01
N PRO A 288 -15.58 -14.04 -7.72
CA PRO A 288 -15.38 -12.59 -7.79
C PRO A 288 -15.64 -12.02 -9.19
N LEU A 289 -16.17 -10.79 -9.24
CA LEU A 289 -16.45 -10.07 -10.48
C LEU A 289 -15.18 -9.99 -11.35
N GLN A 290 -15.29 -10.44 -12.60
CA GLN A 290 -14.25 -10.30 -13.60
C GLN A 290 -14.55 -9.07 -14.45
N ILE A 291 -13.59 -8.13 -14.49
CA ILE A 291 -13.70 -6.91 -15.29
C ILE A 291 -12.72 -7.00 -16.46
N ASP A 292 -13.21 -6.79 -17.67
CA ASP A 292 -12.35 -6.62 -18.83
C ASP A 292 -11.58 -5.30 -18.70
N ARG A 293 -10.28 -5.40 -18.41
CA ARG A 293 -9.42 -4.22 -18.25
C ARG A 293 -9.33 -3.39 -19.52
N SER A 294 -9.55 -3.99 -20.70
CA SER A 294 -9.51 -3.28 -21.98
C SER A 294 -10.75 -2.42 -22.23
N SER A 295 -11.86 -2.70 -21.54
CA SER A 295 -13.08 -1.90 -21.61
C SER A 295 -13.13 -0.75 -20.59
N LEU A 296 -12.10 -0.61 -19.74
CA LEU A 296 -12.05 0.44 -18.73
C LEU A 296 -11.72 1.80 -19.35
N ILE A 297 -12.42 2.83 -18.90
CA ILE A 297 -12.17 4.22 -19.30
C ILE A 297 -10.94 4.72 -18.55
N THR A 298 -9.94 5.24 -19.28
CA THR A 298 -8.82 5.97 -18.71
C THR A 298 -8.80 7.40 -19.24
N LEU A 299 -8.77 8.37 -18.32
CA LEU A 299 -8.54 9.78 -18.65
C LEU A 299 -7.06 10.16 -18.57
N GLN A 300 -6.22 9.25 -18.05
CA GLN A 300 -4.78 9.46 -17.98
C GLN A 300 -4.19 9.29 -19.37
N THR A 301 -3.59 10.36 -19.88
CA THR A 301 -2.90 10.33 -21.18
C THR A 301 -1.67 9.44 -21.12
N GLY A 302 -1.42 8.77 -22.25
CA GLY A 302 -0.19 8.03 -22.52
C GLY A 302 0.92 8.95 -23.05
N VAL A 303 2.03 8.34 -23.44
CA VAL A 303 3.14 9.04 -24.12
C VAL A 303 2.79 9.20 -25.59
N ILE A 304 2.82 10.42 -26.12
CA ILE A 304 2.64 10.67 -27.57
C ILE A 304 3.93 10.32 -28.30
N PHE A 305 5.00 11.05 -28.00
CA PHE A 305 6.37 10.81 -28.47
C PHE A 305 7.36 11.49 -27.52
N ASP A 306 8.64 11.16 -27.66
CA ASP A 306 9.77 11.79 -26.98
C ASP A 306 10.72 12.41 -28.01
N SER A 307 11.41 13.49 -27.64
CA SER A 307 12.48 14.10 -28.43
C SER A 307 13.78 14.16 -27.65
N ALA A 308 14.89 13.89 -28.34
CA ALA A 308 16.22 14.17 -27.82
C ALA A 308 16.58 15.65 -28.03
N PRO A 309 17.57 16.20 -27.30
CA PRO A 309 18.04 17.56 -27.51
C PRO A 309 18.56 17.74 -28.94
N LEU A 310 18.46 18.96 -29.47
CA LEU A 310 18.91 19.29 -30.81
C LEU A 310 20.37 18.87 -31.03
N LEU A 311 20.61 18.08 -32.10
CA LEU A 311 21.92 17.52 -32.48
C LEU A 311 22.54 16.58 -31.42
N ARG A 312 21.74 16.03 -30.50
CA ARG A 312 22.14 15.05 -29.49
C ARG A 312 21.24 13.81 -29.54
N SER A 313 21.58 12.79 -28.75
CA SER A 313 20.79 11.58 -28.56
C SER A 313 20.15 11.54 -27.16
N PHE A 314 19.28 10.56 -26.93
CA PHE A 314 18.68 10.31 -25.61
C PHE A 314 19.71 9.96 -24.53
N SER A 315 20.88 9.44 -24.92
CA SER A 315 22.01 9.13 -24.05
C SER A 315 22.80 10.35 -23.56
N TYR A 316 22.47 11.55 -24.05
CA TYR A 316 23.22 12.76 -23.72
C TYR A 316 23.10 13.13 -22.23
N VAL A 317 24.25 13.39 -21.60
CA VAL A 317 24.34 13.89 -20.23
C VAL A 317 24.33 15.42 -20.28
N ARG A 318 23.22 16.02 -19.85
CA ARG A 318 23.05 17.48 -19.80
C ARG A 318 23.92 18.11 -18.73
N THR A 319 23.97 17.49 -17.55
CA THR A 319 24.75 17.95 -16.40
C THR A 319 25.55 16.78 -15.89
N GLN A 320 26.87 16.90 -15.95
CA GLN A 320 27.81 15.91 -15.43
C GLN A 320 27.93 16.05 -13.90
N PRO A 321 28.24 14.95 -13.17
CA PRO A 321 28.59 15.04 -11.77
C PRO A 321 29.90 15.82 -11.60
N SER A 322 30.10 16.39 -10.41
CA SER A 322 31.39 16.93 -9.99
C SER A 322 32.44 15.82 -9.99
N SER A 323 33.72 16.17 -10.17
CA SER A 323 34.80 15.19 -10.23
C SER A 323 35.05 14.44 -8.92
N SER A 324 34.62 15.00 -7.79
CA SER A 324 34.74 14.39 -6.47
C SER A 324 33.65 14.81 -5.50
N TYR A 325 33.32 13.92 -4.57
CA TYR A 325 32.39 14.11 -3.46
C TYR A 325 32.97 13.48 -2.20
N THR A 326 32.64 14.05 -1.04
CA THR A 326 32.90 13.42 0.27
C THR A 326 31.71 12.56 0.68
N ILE A 327 31.92 11.58 1.54
CA ILE A 327 30.82 10.93 2.26
C ILE A 327 30.00 12.01 3.00
N GLY A 328 28.67 11.88 2.96
CA GLY A 328 27.68 12.85 3.42
C GLY A 328 27.22 13.85 2.34
N ALA A 329 27.85 13.88 1.17
CA ALA A 329 27.41 14.72 0.05
C ALA A 329 26.37 14.02 -0.83
N VAL A 330 25.77 14.78 -1.74
CA VAL A 330 24.84 14.27 -2.75
C VAL A 330 25.48 14.42 -4.14
N ALA A 331 25.70 13.29 -4.82
CA ALA A 331 26.17 13.26 -6.20
C ALA A 331 24.96 13.25 -7.15
N SER A 332 25.06 13.94 -8.29
CA SER A 332 23.96 13.98 -9.24
C SER A 332 24.43 14.13 -10.68
N ALA A 333 23.67 13.53 -11.60
CA ALA A 333 23.81 13.71 -13.05
C ALA A 333 22.43 13.85 -13.69
N VAL A 334 22.33 14.69 -14.71
CA VAL A 334 21.08 14.91 -15.46
C VAL A 334 21.24 14.44 -16.89
N PHE A 335 20.39 13.52 -17.31
CA PHE A 335 20.36 12.95 -18.65
C PHE A 335 19.19 13.51 -19.46
N ALA A 336 19.29 13.44 -20.79
CA ALA A 336 18.19 13.78 -21.68
C ALA A 336 17.04 12.77 -21.54
N GLY A 337 17.29 11.50 -21.87
CA GLY A 337 16.36 10.38 -21.72
C GLY A 337 14.93 10.62 -22.26
N ALA A 338 14.01 9.74 -21.89
CA ALA A 338 12.62 9.74 -22.35
C ALA A 338 11.64 9.52 -21.18
N HIS A 339 10.34 9.48 -21.47
CA HIS A 339 9.32 9.24 -20.44
C HIS A 339 9.37 7.80 -19.88
N PRO A 340 9.39 7.60 -18.54
CA PRO A 340 9.49 6.26 -17.92
C PRO A 340 8.26 5.35 -18.13
N LYS A 341 7.17 5.87 -18.70
CA LYS A 341 5.99 5.04 -19.08
C LYS A 341 6.29 4.13 -20.26
N ASN A 342 7.29 4.46 -21.08
CA ASN A 342 7.66 3.66 -22.24
C ASN A 342 8.31 2.35 -21.79
N ALA A 343 7.71 1.22 -22.16
CA ALA A 343 8.26 -0.12 -21.92
C ALA A 343 8.72 -0.36 -20.47
N LEU A 344 7.98 0.15 -19.48
CA LEU A 344 8.34 0.06 -18.05
C LEU A 344 8.75 -1.36 -17.62
N THR A 345 8.03 -2.39 -18.09
CA THR A 345 8.32 -3.80 -17.75
C THR A 345 9.61 -4.36 -18.36
N LEU A 346 10.24 -3.65 -19.29
CA LEU A 346 11.51 -4.02 -19.92
C LEU A 346 12.70 -3.28 -19.32
N VAL A 347 12.46 -2.26 -18.49
CA VAL A 347 13.52 -1.49 -17.84
C VAL A 347 13.88 -2.17 -16.52
N SER A 348 15.14 -2.61 -16.40
CA SER A 348 15.64 -3.26 -15.17
C SER A 348 15.85 -2.27 -14.02
N SER A 349 16.31 -1.06 -14.34
CA SER A 349 16.51 0.07 -13.44
C SER A 349 16.70 1.32 -14.30
N PHE A 350 16.09 2.43 -13.92
CA PHE A 350 16.23 3.72 -14.60
C PHE A 350 17.54 4.43 -14.27
N CYS A 351 18.13 4.12 -13.12
CA CYS A 351 19.36 4.75 -12.67
C CYS A 351 20.21 3.76 -11.88
N ASP A 352 21.46 3.62 -12.28
CA ASP A 352 22.45 2.80 -11.57
C ASP A 352 23.65 3.64 -11.15
N VAL A 353 24.30 3.20 -10.09
CA VAL A 353 25.66 3.60 -9.73
C VAL A 353 26.58 2.42 -9.96
N GLU A 354 27.59 2.62 -10.81
CA GLU A 354 28.64 1.64 -11.05
C GLU A 354 29.95 2.07 -10.42
N LYS A 355 30.67 1.11 -9.83
CA LYS A 355 32.00 1.30 -9.24
C LYS A 355 33.08 0.72 -10.14
N LEU A 356 34.18 1.45 -10.30
CA LEU A 356 35.37 0.98 -10.99
C LEU A 356 36.16 0.00 -10.12
N GLY A 357 36.34 -1.23 -10.61
CA GLY A 357 37.17 -2.28 -10.02
C GLY A 357 38.66 -2.08 -10.25
N SER A 358 39.48 -2.85 -9.53
CA SER A 358 40.95 -2.83 -9.66
C SER A 358 41.46 -3.39 -11.00
N ASP A 359 40.65 -4.21 -11.67
CA ASP A 359 40.85 -4.75 -13.00
C ASP A 359 40.44 -3.78 -14.13
N GLY A 360 39.87 -2.62 -13.77
CA GLY A 360 39.38 -1.61 -14.70
C GLY A 360 37.96 -1.83 -15.20
N SER A 361 37.24 -2.87 -14.73
CA SER A 361 35.84 -3.09 -15.08
C SER A 361 34.91 -2.24 -14.21
N TYR A 362 33.69 -1.97 -14.70
CA TYR A 362 32.64 -1.36 -13.90
C TYR A 362 31.64 -2.43 -13.45
N THR A 363 31.24 -2.36 -12.18
CA THR A 363 30.20 -3.22 -11.61
C THR A 363 29.12 -2.36 -10.98
N THR A 364 27.85 -2.66 -11.27
CA THR A 364 26.71 -2.02 -10.61
C THR A 364 26.74 -2.33 -9.12
N VAL A 365 26.78 -1.30 -8.30
CA VAL A 365 26.74 -1.41 -6.84
C VAL A 365 25.42 -0.91 -6.25
N MET A 366 24.66 -0.11 -7.00
CA MET A 366 23.30 0.30 -6.64
C MET A 366 22.45 0.47 -7.89
N THR A 367 21.15 0.23 -7.73
CA THR A 367 20.07 0.47 -8.69
C THR A 367 19.02 1.37 -8.04
N ASP A 368 18.03 1.82 -8.82
CA ASP A 368 16.91 2.63 -8.32
C ASP A 368 15.97 1.93 -7.31
N ALA A 369 16.26 0.66 -6.98
CA ALA A 369 15.67 -0.05 -5.85
C ALA A 369 16.33 0.28 -4.50
N HIS A 370 17.56 0.82 -4.49
CA HIS A 370 18.28 1.16 -3.27
C HIS A 370 17.81 2.50 -2.73
N TRP A 371 17.61 2.60 -1.42
CA TRP A 371 17.06 3.81 -0.78
C TRP A 371 17.88 5.09 -1.05
N ASP A 372 19.19 4.94 -1.15
CA ASP A 372 20.12 6.06 -1.33
C ASP A 372 20.25 6.54 -2.78
N LEU A 373 19.67 5.81 -3.75
CA LEU A 373 19.67 6.20 -5.16
C LEU A 373 18.27 6.62 -5.59
N ARG A 374 18.15 7.86 -6.06
CA ARG A 374 16.88 8.45 -6.49
C ARG A 374 16.91 8.75 -7.98
N TYR A 375 15.81 8.40 -8.63
CA TYR A 375 15.54 8.74 -10.01
C TYR A 375 14.39 9.75 -10.06
N HIS A 376 14.63 10.91 -10.66
CA HIS A 376 13.62 11.94 -10.89
C HIS A 376 13.45 12.17 -12.39
N TRP A 377 12.19 12.11 -12.84
CA TRP A 377 11.82 12.50 -14.19
C TRP A 377 11.07 13.83 -14.17
N GLU A 378 11.47 14.75 -15.05
CA GLU A 378 10.69 15.96 -15.32
C GLU A 378 10.53 16.21 -16.82
N ARG A 379 9.34 16.68 -17.21
CA ARG A 379 9.08 17.16 -18.57
C ARG A 379 9.97 18.37 -18.84
N TYR A 380 10.65 18.36 -19.97
CA TYR A 380 11.44 19.49 -20.43
C TYR A 380 11.01 19.91 -21.84
N LEU A 381 10.77 21.20 -22.05
CA LEU A 381 10.17 21.71 -23.29
C LEU A 381 8.87 20.94 -23.63
N VAL A 382 8.62 20.69 -24.91
CA VAL A 382 7.37 20.03 -25.38
C VAL A 382 7.44 18.51 -25.24
N ALA A 383 8.53 17.89 -25.71
CA ALA A 383 8.66 16.44 -25.77
C ALA A 383 10.02 15.91 -25.28
N GLU A 384 10.92 16.78 -24.82
CA GLU A 384 12.15 16.35 -24.14
C GLU A 384 11.86 16.02 -22.67
N SER A 385 12.85 15.44 -22.00
CA SER A 385 12.84 15.29 -20.55
C SER A 385 14.19 15.62 -19.94
N LYS A 386 14.19 15.75 -18.62
CA LYS A 386 15.37 15.58 -17.80
C LYS A 386 15.15 14.37 -16.90
N ASN A 387 16.19 13.56 -16.84
CA ASN A 387 16.25 12.31 -16.10
C ASN A 387 17.40 12.45 -15.11
N THR A 388 17.08 12.77 -13.86
CA THR A 388 18.07 13.06 -12.83
C THR A 388 18.33 11.82 -12.01
N CYS A 389 19.58 11.38 -12.00
CA CYS A 389 20.11 10.43 -11.02
C CYS A 389 20.67 11.23 -9.84
N GLU A 390 20.29 10.87 -8.63
CA GLU A 390 20.78 11.47 -7.38
C GLU A 390 21.20 10.37 -6.40
N TRP A 391 22.46 10.37 -6.00
CA TRP A 391 22.98 9.45 -4.98
C TRP A 391 23.30 10.22 -3.70
N ASN A 392 22.59 9.88 -2.62
CA ASN A 392 22.89 10.33 -1.27
C ASN A 392 24.00 9.45 -0.68
N ILE A 393 25.23 9.97 -0.58
CA ILE A 393 26.41 9.19 -0.20
C ILE A 393 26.48 9.08 1.34
N ARG A 394 25.57 8.33 1.95
CA ARG A 394 25.48 8.25 3.42
C ARG A 394 26.66 7.54 4.06
N SER A 395 27.00 7.95 5.28
CA SER A 395 27.98 7.22 6.08
C SER A 395 27.42 5.88 6.56
N GLY A 396 28.30 4.89 6.70
CA GLY A 396 27.97 3.59 7.32
C GLY A 396 27.31 2.55 6.42
N GLY A 397 26.91 2.89 5.19
CA GLY A 397 26.36 1.93 4.22
C GLY A 397 27.45 1.13 3.49
N ARG A 398 27.11 -0.08 3.02
CA ARG A 398 28.05 -0.98 2.31
C ARG A 398 28.54 -0.42 0.96
N THR A 399 27.75 0.46 0.33
CA THR A 399 28.00 1.01 -1.02
C THR A 399 28.70 2.37 -1.00
N SER A 400 28.48 3.16 0.04
CA SER A 400 29.03 4.52 0.25
C SER A 400 30.45 4.51 0.82
N VAL A 401 31.36 3.91 0.06
CA VAL A 401 32.77 3.78 0.41
C VAL A 401 33.67 4.56 -0.56
N ALA A 402 34.92 4.80 -0.19
CA ALA A 402 35.87 5.47 -1.09
C ALA A 402 36.07 4.67 -2.39
N GLY A 403 36.13 5.38 -3.52
CA GLY A 403 36.22 4.74 -4.83
C GLY A 403 36.00 5.69 -6.00
N THR A 404 35.99 5.14 -7.21
CA THR A 404 35.62 5.87 -8.43
C THR A 404 34.34 5.28 -8.97
N TYR A 405 33.37 6.15 -9.25
CA TYR A 405 32.00 5.79 -9.58
C TYR A 405 31.52 6.52 -10.83
N ARG A 406 30.43 6.05 -11.44
CA ARG A 406 29.68 6.74 -12.49
C ARG A 406 28.20 6.41 -12.39
N PHE A 407 27.37 7.29 -12.93
CA PHE A 407 25.94 7.02 -13.13
C PHE A 407 25.69 6.39 -14.50
N VAL A 408 24.76 5.45 -14.55
CA VAL A 408 24.19 4.92 -15.80
C VAL A 408 22.69 5.12 -15.78
N HIS A 409 22.16 5.76 -16.83
CA HIS A 409 20.73 5.96 -17.03
C HIS A 409 20.28 5.26 -18.30
N ARG A 410 19.16 4.55 -18.24
CA ARG A 410 18.60 3.82 -19.38
C ARG A 410 17.09 3.93 -19.45
N GLY A 411 16.56 3.62 -20.63
CA GLY A 411 15.12 3.64 -20.87
C GLY A 411 14.77 3.38 -22.33
N TYR A 412 13.51 3.63 -22.67
CA TYR A 412 12.99 3.51 -24.03
C TYR A 412 12.38 4.82 -24.50
N SER A 413 12.82 5.32 -25.66
CA SER A 413 12.22 6.49 -26.30
C SER A 413 11.10 6.08 -27.24
N LYS A 414 10.02 6.86 -27.30
CA LYS A 414 8.93 6.65 -28.26
C LYS A 414 9.03 7.64 -29.42
N SER A 415 9.18 7.13 -30.64
CA SER A 415 9.11 7.96 -31.85
C SER A 415 7.68 8.42 -32.15
N LEU A 416 7.51 9.41 -33.03
CA LEU A 416 6.19 9.86 -33.49
C LEU A 416 5.38 8.75 -34.18
N LEU A 417 6.06 7.76 -34.78
CA LEU A 417 5.43 6.58 -35.39
C LEU A 417 5.09 5.49 -34.34
N GLY A 418 5.36 5.74 -33.06
CA GLY A 418 5.06 4.83 -31.95
C GLY A 418 6.13 3.77 -31.68
N ALA A 419 7.19 3.67 -32.50
CA ALA A 419 8.28 2.72 -32.28
C ALA A 419 9.03 3.06 -30.98
N LEU A 420 9.33 2.03 -30.18
CA LEU A 420 10.09 2.12 -28.95
C LEU A 420 11.54 1.70 -29.20
N THR A 421 12.49 2.53 -28.80
CA THR A 421 13.93 2.31 -28.99
C THR A 421 14.66 2.43 -27.66
N ALA A 422 15.42 1.41 -27.29
CA ALA A 422 16.25 1.43 -26.09
C ALA A 422 17.39 2.44 -26.22
N TYR A 423 17.76 3.08 -25.12
CA TYR A 423 18.95 3.91 -25.02
C TYR A 423 19.62 3.71 -23.65
N GLU A 424 20.91 4.00 -23.60
CA GLU A 424 21.69 4.06 -22.36
C GLU A 424 22.66 5.23 -22.43
N GLY A 425 22.77 5.98 -21.34
CA GLY A 425 23.71 7.10 -21.17
C GLY A 425 24.54 6.89 -19.91
N THR A 426 25.82 7.25 -20.00
CA THR A 426 26.79 7.09 -18.90
C THR A 426 27.40 8.45 -18.57
N SER A 427 27.44 8.80 -17.29
CA SER A 427 28.10 10.04 -16.84
C SER A 427 29.62 9.92 -16.91
N ASN A 428 30.30 11.06 -16.78
CA ASN A 428 31.70 11.07 -16.40
C ASN A 428 31.88 10.40 -15.04
N THR A 429 33.09 9.89 -14.79
CA THR A 429 33.48 9.31 -13.52
C THR A 429 33.68 10.38 -12.45
N PHE A 430 33.38 10.06 -11.20
CA PHE A 430 33.65 10.89 -10.04
C PHE A 430 34.24 10.06 -8.91
N LYS A 431 35.03 10.71 -8.03
CA LYS A 431 35.62 10.06 -6.86
C LYS A 431 34.77 10.29 -5.62
N VAL A 432 34.59 9.25 -4.81
CA VAL A 432 34.10 9.38 -3.44
C VAL A 432 35.29 9.27 -2.49
N THR A 433 35.43 10.24 -1.60
CA THR A 433 36.46 10.27 -0.56
C THR A 433 35.81 10.18 0.82
N ALA A 434 36.60 9.68 1.79
CA ALA A 434 36.21 9.63 3.19
C ALA A 434 35.84 11.00 3.75
#